data_AF-A0A3N5ZLM9-F1
#
_entry.id   AF-A0A3N5ZLM9-F1
#
_cell.length_a   1.000
_cell.length_b   1.000
_cell.length_c   1.000
_cell.angle_alpha   90.00
_cell.angle_beta   90.00
_cell.angle_gamma   90.00
#
_symmetry.space_group_name_H-M   'P 1'
#
loop_
_entity.id
_entity.type
_entity.pdbx_description
1 polymer ?
#
loop_
_entity_poly.entity_id
_entity_poly.type
_entity_poly.pdbx_seq_one_letter_code
_entity_poly.pdbx_strand_id
1 'polypeptide(L)'
;MGYDYQILLPGVPVSSSRGALGWCSVVLIQGERRNLIFDTGSHGDRQHLLAALASHGLSPGDIHTVFLSHFHYDHVLNADLFPNARLLISPAEWDYVKSNAFHQANDPYVPTGFIAWAGQRVEVFDQPGSYFRAWPRCPFPATRRGFAVFF
;
A
#
# COMPACT_ATOMS: atom_id res chain seq x y z
N MET A 1 -17.67 -14.70 10.66
CA MET A 1 -16.37 -14.87 10.01
C MET A 1 -15.66 -13.53 10.09
N GLY A 2 -14.63 -13.44 10.93
CA GLY A 2 -13.88 -12.21 11.16
C GLY A 2 -12.59 -12.21 10.35
N TYR A 3 -11.96 -11.05 10.26
CA TYR A 3 -10.56 -10.91 9.87
C TYR A 3 -9.78 -10.47 11.10
N ASP A 4 -8.51 -10.81 11.13
CA ASP A 4 -7.53 -10.26 12.07
C ASP A 4 -6.63 -9.25 11.35
N TYR A 5 -6.08 -8.30 12.08
CA TYR A 5 -5.12 -7.35 11.52
C TYR A 5 -3.95 -7.10 12.48
N GLN A 6 -2.77 -6.91 11.90
CA GLN A 6 -1.54 -6.70 12.65
C GLN A 6 -0.71 -5.63 11.96
N ILE A 7 -0.24 -4.65 12.74
CA ILE A 7 0.70 -3.64 12.26
C ILE A 7 2.08 -4.31 12.23
N LEU A 8 2.59 -4.59 11.04
CA LEU A 8 3.91 -5.20 10.85
C LEU A 8 5.01 -4.18 11.08
N LEU A 9 4.83 -2.99 10.50
CA LEU A 9 5.73 -1.85 10.66
C LEU A 9 4.87 -0.65 11.08
N PRO A 10 5.09 -0.06 12.27
CA PRO A 10 4.35 1.12 12.69
C PRO A 10 4.85 2.36 11.93
N GLY A 11 3.90 3.18 11.48
CA GLY A 11 4.19 4.47 10.86
C GLY A 11 4.78 5.45 11.86
N VAL A 12 5.61 6.35 11.36
CA VAL A 12 6.25 7.40 12.15
C VAL A 12 6.10 8.73 11.41
N PRO A 13 5.13 9.57 11.78
CA PRO A 13 4.79 10.80 11.06
C PRO A 13 5.75 11.94 11.41
N VAL A 14 7.04 11.75 11.14
CA VAL A 14 8.10 12.72 11.43
C VAL A 14 8.61 13.36 10.14
N SER A 15 8.82 14.66 10.19
CA SER A 15 9.40 15.45 9.11
C SER A 15 10.60 16.26 9.61
N SER A 16 11.40 16.73 8.65
CA SER A 16 12.56 17.58 8.87
C SER A 16 12.55 18.76 7.89
N SER A 17 13.55 19.63 7.97
CA SER A 17 13.79 20.67 6.96
C SER A 17 14.09 20.12 5.56
N ARG A 18 14.29 18.81 5.43
CA ARG A 18 14.51 18.09 4.16
C ARG A 18 13.27 17.33 3.65
N GLY A 19 12.12 17.45 4.32
CA GLY A 19 10.90 16.73 3.98
C GLY A 19 10.53 15.63 4.98
N ALA A 20 9.54 14.81 4.64
CA ALA A 20 9.08 13.67 5.43
C ALA A 20 10.15 12.57 5.50
N LEU A 21 10.24 11.86 6.64
CA LEU A 21 11.17 10.74 6.80
C LEU A 21 10.75 9.48 6.01
N GLY A 22 9.47 9.35 5.67
CA GLY A 22 8.97 8.27 4.81
C GLY A 22 8.85 6.93 5.51
N TRP A 23 8.18 6.90 6.67
CA TRP A 23 7.85 5.67 7.40
C TRP A 23 6.35 5.53 7.52
N CYS A 24 5.75 4.82 6.57
CA CYS A 24 4.34 4.49 6.61
C CYS A 24 4.05 3.33 7.56
N SER A 25 2.80 3.20 7.98
CA SER A 25 2.33 1.95 8.58
C SER A 25 2.21 0.87 7.50
N VAL A 26 2.71 -0.33 7.78
CA VAL A 26 2.46 -1.53 6.97
C VAL A 26 1.60 -2.50 7.76
N VAL A 27 0.43 -2.84 7.23
CA VAL A 27 -0.57 -3.62 7.96
C VAL A 27 -0.87 -4.93 7.23
N LEU A 28 -0.75 -6.04 7.94
CA LEU A 28 -1.22 -7.35 7.51
C LEU A 28 -2.68 -7.52 7.93
N ILE A 29 -3.53 -7.93 7.00
CA ILE A 29 -4.93 -8.29 7.25
C ILE A 29 -5.13 -9.73 6.80
N GLN A 30 -5.55 -10.58 7.74
CA GLN A 30 -5.72 -12.02 7.52
C GLN A 30 -7.21 -12.38 7.61
N GLY A 31 -7.75 -12.90 6.51
CA GLY A 31 -9.04 -13.60 6.47
C GLY A 31 -8.84 -15.12 6.41
N GLU A 32 -9.93 -15.89 6.42
CA GLU A 32 -9.88 -17.36 6.47
C GLU A 32 -9.04 -18.03 5.36
N ARG A 33 -8.93 -17.39 4.18
CA ARG A 33 -8.21 -17.94 3.01
C ARG A 33 -7.46 -16.89 2.20
N ARG A 34 -7.34 -15.65 2.70
CA ARG A 34 -6.70 -14.55 1.95
C ARG A 34 -5.95 -13.66 2.91
N ASN A 35 -4.74 -13.30 2.51
CA ASN A 35 -3.91 -12.32 3.19
C ASN A 35 -3.79 -11.06 2.33
N LEU A 36 -3.97 -9.91 2.95
CA LEU A 36 -3.78 -8.60 2.35
C LEU A 36 -2.68 -7.85 3.10
N ILE A 37 -1.83 -7.15 2.36
CA ILE A 37 -0.90 -6.16 2.88
C ILE A 37 -1.40 -4.78 2.48
N PHE A 38 -1.53 -3.88 3.44
CA PHE A 38 -1.84 -2.48 3.24
C PHE A 38 -0.55 -1.67 3.35
N ASP A 39 -0.15 -1.04 2.24
CA ASP A 39 1.14 -0.39 2.01
C ASP A 39 2.36 -1.31 2.22
N THR A 40 3.52 -0.91 1.72
CA THR A 40 4.70 -1.79 1.66
C THR A 40 5.98 -1.16 2.20
N GLY A 41 5.92 0.07 2.70
CA GLY A 41 7.09 0.75 3.26
C GLY A 41 8.03 1.29 2.18
N SER A 42 9.08 1.96 2.65
CA SER A 42 10.18 2.46 1.83
C SER A 42 11.14 1.34 1.44
N HIS A 43 12.05 1.59 0.50
CA HIS A 43 13.05 0.58 0.12
C HIS A 43 13.89 0.07 1.32
N GLY A 44 14.14 0.92 2.33
CA GLY A 44 14.86 0.54 3.55
C GLY A 44 14.09 -0.44 4.45
N ASP A 45 12.77 -0.50 4.32
CA ASP A 45 11.89 -1.37 5.12
C ASP A 45 11.86 -2.82 4.61
N ARG A 46 12.43 -3.10 3.43
CA ARG A 46 12.32 -4.39 2.74
C ARG A 46 12.64 -5.59 3.65
N GLN A 47 13.77 -5.54 4.36
CA GLN A 47 14.20 -6.63 5.24
C GLN A 47 13.33 -6.72 6.49
N HIS A 48 12.88 -5.59 7.03
CA HIS A 48 11.99 -5.55 8.18
C HIS A 48 10.61 -6.13 7.83
N LEU A 49 10.07 -5.79 6.66
CA LEU A 49 8.80 -6.34 6.16
C LEU A 49 8.89 -7.86 5.95
N LEU A 50 9.97 -8.35 5.34
CA LEU A 50 10.20 -9.79 5.17
C LEU A 50 10.32 -10.52 6.52
N ALA A 51 11.05 -9.95 7.47
CA ALA A 51 11.18 -10.52 8.81
C ALA A 51 9.84 -10.53 9.56
N ALA A 52 9.06 -9.45 9.47
CA ALA A 52 7.74 -9.36 10.09
C ALA A 52 6.80 -10.43 9.51
N LEU A 53 6.71 -10.56 8.18
CA LEU A 53 5.93 -11.63 7.52
C LEU A 53 6.36 -13.02 8.00
N ALA A 54 7.66 -13.29 8.05
CA ALA A 54 8.19 -14.57 8.50
C ALA A 54 7.82 -14.88 9.96
N SER A 55 7.76 -13.87 10.83
CA SER A 55 7.32 -14.04 12.23
C SER A 55 5.84 -14.45 12.36
N HIS A 56 5.03 -14.17 11.33
CA HIS A 56 3.66 -14.66 11.19
C HIS A 56 3.56 -15.97 10.40
N GLY A 57 4.69 -16.61 10.08
CA GLY A 57 4.73 -17.85 9.28
C GLY A 57 4.34 -17.64 7.82
N LEU A 58 4.45 -16.42 7.29
CA LEU A 58 4.10 -16.07 5.92
C LEU A 58 5.34 -15.76 5.09
N SER A 59 5.30 -16.14 3.83
CA SER A 59 6.19 -15.66 2.77
C SER A 59 5.46 -14.58 1.94
N PRO A 60 6.19 -13.78 1.14
CA PRO A 60 5.54 -12.88 0.19
C PRO A 60 4.60 -13.59 -0.81
N GLY A 61 4.84 -14.88 -1.09
CA GLY A 61 3.98 -15.70 -1.95
C GLY A 61 2.60 -15.98 -1.36
N ASP A 62 2.46 -15.88 -0.03
CA ASP A 62 1.20 -16.10 0.70
C ASP A 62 0.31 -14.85 0.74
N ILE A 63 0.80 -13.73 0.22
CA ILE A 63 0.04 -12.48 0.10
C ILE A 63 -0.74 -12.48 -1.19
N HIS A 64 -2.05 -12.29 -1.08
CA HIS A 64 -2.98 -12.36 -2.21
C HIS A 64 -3.30 -10.97 -2.76
N THR A 65 -3.10 -9.93 -1.96
CA THR A 65 -3.41 -8.55 -2.32
C THR A 65 -2.46 -7.60 -1.64
N VAL A 66 -1.94 -6.66 -2.40
CA VAL A 66 -1.31 -5.45 -1.89
C VAL A 66 -2.26 -4.31 -2.18
N PHE A 67 -2.70 -3.61 -1.15
CA PHE A 67 -3.50 -2.40 -1.28
C PHE A 67 -2.61 -1.20 -0.97
N LEU A 68 -2.45 -0.31 -1.92
CA LEU A 68 -1.70 0.93 -1.75
C LEU A 68 -2.66 2.06 -1.39
N SER A 69 -2.35 2.78 -0.31
CA SER A 69 -3.05 4.02 0.04
C SER A 69 -2.80 5.11 -1.02
N HIS A 70 -1.53 5.28 -1.41
CA HIS A 70 -1.09 6.19 -2.44
C HIS A 70 0.28 5.78 -3.03
N PHE A 71 0.79 6.49 -4.05
CA PHE A 71 1.97 6.09 -4.81
C PHE A 71 3.26 6.85 -4.40
N HIS A 72 3.44 7.09 -3.10
CA HIS A 72 4.70 7.63 -2.58
C HIS A 72 5.73 6.53 -2.30
N TYR A 73 7.01 6.91 -2.30
CA TYR A 73 8.15 5.99 -2.20
C TYR A 73 8.11 5.13 -0.93
N ASP A 74 7.58 5.67 0.16
CA ASP A 74 7.43 4.99 1.44
C ASP A 74 6.21 4.09 1.53
N HIS A 75 5.41 4.00 0.48
CA HIS A 75 4.24 3.12 0.41
C HIS A 75 4.41 2.01 -0.63
N VAL A 76 5.04 2.30 -1.77
CA VAL A 76 4.99 1.42 -2.95
C VAL A 76 6.26 0.63 -3.23
N LEU A 77 7.42 1.03 -2.69
CA LEU A 77 8.72 0.55 -3.17
C LEU A 77 9.04 -0.92 -2.85
N ASN A 78 8.24 -1.60 -2.02
CA ASN A 78 8.37 -3.04 -1.81
C ASN A 78 7.19 -3.85 -2.37
N ALA A 79 6.31 -3.24 -3.18
CA ALA A 79 5.22 -3.96 -3.83
C ALA A 79 5.71 -5.07 -4.79
N ASP A 80 6.96 -4.99 -5.25
CA ASP A 80 7.64 -5.99 -6.08
C ASP A 80 7.91 -7.30 -5.33
N LEU A 81 7.93 -7.29 -3.99
CA LEU A 81 8.08 -8.50 -3.17
C LEU A 81 6.95 -9.51 -3.38
N PHE A 82 5.78 -9.08 -3.83
CA PHE A 82 4.54 -9.85 -3.82
C PHE A 82 4.10 -10.25 -5.23
N PRO A 83 4.83 -11.15 -5.93
CA PRO A 83 4.62 -11.42 -7.35
C PRO A 83 3.23 -12.00 -7.65
N ASN A 84 2.64 -12.75 -6.71
CA ASN A 84 1.32 -13.36 -6.87
C ASN A 84 0.16 -12.46 -6.43
N ALA A 85 0.45 -11.35 -5.76
CA ALA A 85 -0.56 -10.46 -5.23
C ALA A 85 -1.13 -9.57 -6.34
N ARG A 86 -2.44 -9.35 -6.26
CA ARG A 86 -3.10 -8.24 -6.98
C ARG A 86 -2.66 -6.93 -6.37
N LEU A 87 -2.16 -6.00 -7.19
CA LEU A 87 -1.71 -4.68 -6.72
C LEU A 87 -2.83 -3.66 -6.94
N LEU A 88 -3.51 -3.28 -5.86
CA LEU A 88 -4.67 -2.40 -5.91
C LEU A 88 -4.29 -0.97 -5.51
N ILE A 89 -4.82 0.00 -6.25
CA ILE A 89 -4.73 1.43 -5.91
C ILE A 89 -6.01 2.14 -6.35
N SER A 90 -6.32 3.29 -5.74
CA SER A 90 -7.50 4.06 -6.13
C SER A 90 -7.38 4.63 -7.56
N PRO A 91 -8.49 4.75 -8.32
CA PRO A 91 -8.48 5.37 -9.65
C PRO A 91 -7.90 6.78 -9.63
N ALA A 92 -8.33 7.60 -8.67
CA ALA A 92 -7.90 8.99 -8.56
C ALA A 92 -6.38 9.11 -8.35
N GLU A 93 -5.81 8.23 -7.52
CA GLU A 93 -4.37 8.21 -7.30
C GLU A 93 -3.61 7.73 -8.54
N TRP A 94 -4.10 6.68 -9.19
CA TRP A 94 -3.45 6.18 -10.40
C TRP A 94 -3.50 7.20 -11.54
N ASP A 95 -4.60 7.95 -11.66
CA ASP A 95 -4.73 9.04 -12.60
C ASP A 95 -3.79 10.20 -12.24
N TYR A 96 -3.63 10.54 -10.96
CA TYR A 96 -2.66 11.55 -10.48
C TYR A 96 -1.22 11.20 -10.90
N VAL A 97 -0.82 9.93 -10.76
CA VAL A 97 0.50 9.44 -11.16
C VAL A 97 0.64 9.41 -12.70
N LYS A 98 -0.27 8.74 -13.41
CA LYS A 98 -0.16 8.55 -14.87
C LYS A 98 -0.31 9.84 -15.68
N SER A 99 -1.06 10.82 -15.17
CA SER A 99 -1.22 12.12 -15.82
C SER A 99 -0.05 13.07 -15.58
N ASN A 100 0.96 12.65 -14.79
CA ASN A 100 2.07 13.49 -14.35
C ASN A 100 1.61 14.71 -13.53
N ALA A 101 0.40 14.67 -12.94
CA ALA A 101 -0.14 15.76 -12.13
C ALA A 101 0.72 16.03 -10.88
N PHE A 102 1.44 15.03 -10.37
CA PHE A 102 2.38 15.18 -9.26
C PHE A 102 3.52 16.17 -9.55
N HIS A 103 3.94 16.31 -10.81
CA HIS A 103 4.90 17.34 -11.20
C HIS A 103 4.33 18.75 -11.04
N GLN A 104 3.05 18.95 -11.37
CA GLN A 104 2.37 20.24 -11.22
C GLN A 104 2.13 20.56 -9.74
N ALA A 105 1.93 19.54 -8.91
CA ALA A 105 1.80 19.67 -7.47
C ALA A 105 3.14 19.88 -6.74
N ASN A 106 4.28 19.83 -7.46
CA ASN A 106 5.63 19.81 -6.88
C ASN A 106 5.79 18.73 -5.80
N ASP A 107 5.18 17.57 -6.02
CA ASP A 107 5.25 16.43 -5.11
C ASP A 107 6.51 15.60 -5.40
N PRO A 108 7.52 15.61 -4.52
CA PRO A 108 8.80 14.96 -4.77
C PRO A 108 8.80 13.46 -4.41
N TYR A 109 7.69 12.94 -3.86
CA TYR A 109 7.67 11.63 -3.22
C TYR A 109 7.22 10.50 -4.15
N VAL A 110 6.71 10.83 -5.34
CA VAL A 110 6.37 9.84 -6.37
C VAL A 110 7.65 9.24 -6.97
N PRO A 111 7.90 7.92 -6.83
CA PRO A 111 9.11 7.28 -7.36
C PRO A 111 8.96 7.05 -8.87
N THR A 112 9.33 8.03 -9.68
CA THR A 112 9.12 8.03 -11.14
C THR A 112 9.65 6.79 -11.86
N GLY A 113 10.81 6.26 -11.44
CA GLY A 113 11.38 5.04 -11.98
C GLY A 113 10.55 3.76 -11.74
N PHE A 114 9.65 3.78 -10.76
CA PHE A 114 8.80 2.64 -10.41
C PHE A 114 7.45 2.65 -11.15
N ILE A 115 7.07 3.78 -11.77
CA ILE A 115 5.79 3.94 -12.47
C ILE A 115 5.66 2.94 -13.62
N ALA A 116 6.72 2.73 -14.41
CA ALA A 116 6.68 1.84 -15.56
C ALA A 116 6.44 0.37 -15.15
N TRP A 117 7.07 -0.07 -14.06
CA TRP A 117 6.84 -1.39 -13.48
C TRP A 117 5.41 -1.51 -12.94
N ALA A 118 4.97 -0.51 -12.16
CA ALA A 118 3.63 -0.50 -11.58
C ALA A 118 2.54 -0.48 -12.66
N GLY A 119 2.77 0.19 -13.80
CA GLY A 119 1.83 0.23 -14.90
C GLY A 119 1.54 -1.11 -15.58
N GLN A 120 2.38 -2.12 -15.35
CA GLN A 120 2.16 -3.50 -15.81
C GLN A 120 1.40 -4.35 -14.77
N ARG A 121 1.21 -3.85 -13.55
CA ARG A 121 0.81 -4.62 -12.37
C ARG A 121 -0.44 -4.07 -11.68
N VAL A 122 -0.60 -2.75 -11.69
CA VAL A 122 -1.65 -2.03 -10.97
C VAL A 122 -3.02 -2.36 -11.56
N GLU A 123 -3.93 -2.76 -10.68
CA GLU A 123 -5.34 -2.88 -10.92
C GLU A 123 -6.07 -1.75 -10.19
N VAL A 124 -6.85 -0.98 -10.95
CA VAL A 124 -7.68 0.10 -10.40
C VAL A 124 -9.06 -0.46 -10.06
N PHE A 125 -9.63 -0.09 -8.92
CA PHE A 125 -10.97 -0.52 -8.52
C PHE A 125 -12.04 0.55 -8.78
N ASP A 126 -13.18 0.16 -9.37
CA ASP A 126 -14.21 1.11 -9.84
C ASP A 126 -14.91 1.92 -8.74
N GLN A 127 -14.95 1.41 -7.49
CA GLN A 127 -15.61 2.07 -6.36
C GLN A 127 -14.91 1.73 -5.04
N PRO A 128 -14.64 2.71 -4.16
CA PRO A 128 -14.26 2.44 -2.77
C PRO A 128 -15.23 1.43 -2.15
N GLY A 129 -14.70 0.35 -1.56
CA GLY A 129 -15.51 -0.70 -0.97
C GLY A 129 -15.96 -1.82 -1.90
N SER A 130 -15.84 -1.73 -3.23
CA SER A 130 -16.18 -2.88 -4.11
C SER A 130 -15.30 -4.10 -3.83
N TYR A 131 -14.01 -3.88 -3.57
CA TYR A 131 -13.08 -4.91 -3.14
C TYR A 131 -13.37 -5.37 -1.70
N PHE A 132 -13.65 -4.43 -0.79
CA PHE A 132 -13.96 -4.74 0.61
C PHE A 132 -15.34 -5.38 0.80
N ARG A 133 -16.21 -5.44 -0.21
CA ARG A 133 -17.43 -6.28 -0.16
C ARG A 133 -17.10 -7.77 0.00
N ALA A 134 -15.95 -8.20 -0.53
CA ALA A 134 -15.39 -9.54 -0.27
C ALA A 134 -14.71 -9.67 1.11
N TRP A 135 -14.58 -8.55 1.85
CA TRP A 135 -14.01 -8.45 3.18
C TRP A 135 -15.00 -7.76 4.15
N PRO A 136 -16.13 -8.41 4.49
CA PRO A 136 -17.16 -7.77 5.32
C PRO A 136 -16.58 -7.23 6.62
N ARG A 137 -16.83 -5.94 6.90
CA ARG A 137 -16.39 -5.15 8.07
C ARG A 137 -14.97 -4.60 8.05
N CYS A 138 -14.15 -4.83 7.01
CA CYS A 138 -12.81 -4.25 6.88
C CYS A 138 -12.76 -2.78 7.34
N PRO A 139 -11.83 -2.38 8.25
CA PRO A 139 -11.89 -1.09 8.96
C PRO A 139 -11.64 0.12 8.06
N PHE A 140 -11.45 -0.06 6.75
CA PHE A 140 -11.28 1.00 5.78
C PHE A 140 -12.64 1.45 5.23
N PRO A 141 -13.23 2.56 5.72
CA PRO A 141 -14.49 3.06 5.19
C PRO A 141 -14.32 3.51 3.74
N ALA A 142 -15.31 3.16 2.91
CA ALA A 142 -15.41 3.49 1.50
C ALA A 142 -15.62 4.99 1.20
N THR A 143 -15.30 5.91 2.10
CA THR A 143 -15.69 7.32 1.96
C THR A 143 -14.64 8.29 2.47
N ARG A 144 -13.84 8.81 1.54
CA ARG A 144 -13.56 10.25 1.29
C ARG A 144 -12.73 10.36 0.01
N ARG A 145 -12.93 11.45 -0.76
CA ARG A 145 -12.06 11.79 -1.90
C ARG A 145 -10.63 11.92 -1.40
N GLY A 146 -9.71 11.18 -2.02
CA GLY A 146 -8.31 11.07 -1.58
C GLY A 146 -8.21 10.18 -0.35
N PHE A 147 -7.60 9.00 -0.50
CA PHE A 147 -7.33 8.13 0.64
C PHE A 147 -6.42 8.88 1.62
N ALA A 148 -6.93 9.09 2.83
CA ALA A 148 -6.27 9.82 3.89
C ALA A 148 -5.15 8.97 4.50
N VAL A 149 -4.03 9.62 4.78
CA VAL A 149 -2.93 9.18 5.65
C VAL A 149 -3.48 8.38 6.83
N PHE A 150 -3.09 7.11 6.94
CA PHE A 150 -3.20 6.37 8.20
C PHE A 150 -2.00 6.80 9.04
N PHE A 151 -2.26 7.61 10.08
CA PHE A 151 -1.29 7.91 11.13
C PHE A 151 -0.93 6.63 11.90
#